data_AF-A0A4V2XAZ5-F1
#
_entry.id   AF-A0A4V2XAZ5-F1
#
_cell.length_a   1.000
_cell.length_b   1.000
_cell.length_c   1.000
_cell.angle_alpha   90.00
_cell.angle_beta   90.00
_cell.angle_gamma   90.00
#
_symmetry.space_group_name_H-M   'P 1'
#
loop_
_entity.id
_entity.type
_entity.pdbx_description
1 polymer ?
#
loop_
_entity_poly.entity_id
_entity_poly.type
_entity_poly.pdbx_seq_one_letter_code
_entity_poly.pdbx_strand_id
1 'polypeptide(L)' 'MPRSLFWSRTGSGGAEHAIVADGPGLTAHGTQLAVDPVGFTCRYRLTVGAGGATTSLEVEAEG' A
#
# COMPACT_ATOMS: atom_id res chain seq x y z
N MET A 1 -5.84 -0.58 16.40
CA MET A 1 -4.81 0.49 16.41
C MET A 1 -4.04 0.41 15.10
N PRO A 2 -3.71 1.54 14.45
CA PRO A 2 -2.91 1.53 13.23
C PRO A 2 -1.51 0.95 13.46
N ARG A 3 -1.01 0.17 12.50
CA ARG A 3 0.29 -0.49 12.51
C ARG A 3 1.11 0.01 11.32
N SER A 4 2.38 0.30 11.58
CA SER A 4 3.36 0.62 10.54
C SER A 4 4.03 -0.66 10.07
N LEU A 5 3.91 -0.96 8.78
CA LEU A 5 4.53 -2.11 8.13
C LEU A 5 5.55 -1.60 7.11
N PHE A 6 6.75 -2.19 7.11
CA PHE A 6 7.81 -1.85 6.15
C PHE A 6 8.47 -3.13 5.65
N TRP A 7 8.65 -3.25 4.33
CA TRP A 7 9.28 -4.42 3.73
C TRP A 7 9.97 -4.10 2.41
N SER A 8 10.97 -4.91 2.07
CA SER A 8 11.61 -4.89 0.76
C SER A 8 10.78 -5.68 -0.26
N ARG A 9 10.79 -5.24 -1.52
CA ARG A 9 10.14 -5.96 -2.61
C ARG A 9 10.99 -7.14 -3.06
N THR A 10 10.33 -8.26 -3.37
CA THR A 10 11.01 -9.53 -3.70
C THR A 10 11.34 -9.70 -5.19
N GLY A 11 10.70 -8.95 -6.09
CA GLY A 11 10.87 -9.11 -7.55
C GLY A 11 11.40 -7.89 -8.31
N SER A 12 11.61 -6.77 -7.62
CA SER A 12 12.10 -5.51 -8.15
C SER A 12 12.89 -4.83 -7.05
N GLY A 13 14.00 -4.16 -7.36
CA GLY A 13 14.66 -3.30 -6.37
C GLY A 13 13.64 -2.29 -5.84
N GLY A 14 13.46 -2.21 -4.53
CA GLY A 14 12.45 -1.32 -3.95
C GLY A 14 11.95 -1.76 -2.58
N ALA A 15 11.04 -0.97 -2.04
CA ALA A 15 10.45 -1.19 -0.72
C ALA A 15 9.02 -0.66 -0.69
N GLU A 16 8.31 -1.00 0.37
CA GLU A 16 7.00 -0.45 0.66
C GLU A 16 6.89 -0.14 2.15
N HIS A 17 6.22 0.98 2.43
CA HIS A 17 5.79 1.37 3.76
C HIS A 17 4.28 1.56 3.75
N ALA A 18 3.58 0.96 4.70
CA ALA A 18 2.13 1.08 4.81
C ALA A 18 1.73 1.29 6.27
N ILE A 19 0.77 2.19 6.49
CA ILE A 19 0.02 2.28 7.73
C ILE A 19 -1.29 1.54 7.52
N VAL A 20 -1.51 0.50 8.31
CA VAL A 20 -2.71 -0.36 8.22
C VAL A 20 -3.48 -0.28 9.52
N ALA A 21 -4.78 -0.01 9.44
CA ALA A 21 -5.67 -0.05 10.58
C ALA A 21 -6.72 -1.14 10.37
N ASP A 22 -6.71 -2.10 11.29
CA ASP A 22 -7.61 -3.25 11.30
C ASP A 22 -8.73 -2.98 12.32
N GLY A 23 -9.98 -3.21 11.92
CA GLY A 23 -11.19 -3.06 12.73
C GLY A 23 -12.29 -3.99 12.20
N PRO A 24 -13.57 -3.60 12.22
CA PRO A 24 -14.61 -4.34 11.52
C PRO A 24 -14.33 -4.50 10.02
N GLY A 25 -13.58 -3.58 9.42
CA GLY A 25 -13.00 -3.69 8.08
C GLY A 25 -11.49 -3.42 8.12
N LEU A 26 -10.94 -2.92 7.01
CA LEU A 26 -9.51 -2.58 6.91
C LEU A 26 -9.33 -1.26 6.15
N THR A 27 -8.46 -0.40 6.67
CA THR A 27 -7.92 0.73 5.90
C THR A 27 -6.42 0.62 5.80
N ALA A 28 -5.88 0.99 4.65
CA ALA A 28 -4.44 1.09 4.44
C ALA A 28 -4.11 2.34 3.63
N HIS A 29 -2.99 2.97 3.96
CA HIS A 29 -2.35 3.92 3.07
C HIS A 29 -0.85 3.65 3.05
N GLY A 30 -0.26 3.66 1.87
CA GLY A 30 1.12 3.27 1.72
C GLY A 30 1.80 3.94 0.53
N THR A 31 3.12 3.85 0.57
CA THR A 31 4.01 4.28 -0.49
C THR A 31 4.84 3.08 -0.92
N GLN A 32 4.71 2.72 -2.19
CA GLN A 32 5.54 1.72 -2.85
C GLN A 32 6.58 2.40 -3.71
N LEU A 33 7.81 1.90 -3.64
CA LEU A 33 8.94 2.34 -4.45
C LEU A 33 9.45 1.17 -5.28
N ALA A 34 9.85 1.44 -6.52
CA ALA A 34 10.69 0.57 -7.33
C ALA A 34 11.83 1.37 -7.94
N VAL A 35 12.96 0.72 -8.18
CA VAL A 35 14.14 1.30 -8.85
C VAL A 35 14.66 0.45 -10.01
N ASP A 36 14.28 -0.83 -10.10
CA ASP A 36 14.72 -1.76 -11.15
C ASP A 36 13.59 -2.74 -11.51
N PRO A 37 13.31 -3.04 -12.79
CA PRO A 37 13.95 -2.50 -14.00
C PRO A 37 13.47 -1.11 -14.42
N VAL A 38 12.34 -0.65 -13.86
CA VAL A 38 11.78 0.69 -14.11
C VAL A 38 11.42 1.31 -12.77
N GLY A 39 11.89 2.54 -12.56
CA GLY A 39 11.66 3.27 -11.32
C GLY A 39 10.24 3.82 -11.24
N PHE A 40 9.64 3.75 -10.06
CA PHE A 40 8.39 4.47 -9.79
C PHE A 40 8.22 4.75 -8.30
N THR A 41 7.42 5.78 -8.00
CA THR A 41 6.79 6.01 -6.70
C THR A 41 5.29 5.90 -6.85
N CYS A 42 4.66 5.07 -6.03
CA CYS A 42 3.21 4.86 -6.02
C CYS A 42 2.68 5.10 -4.62
N ARG A 43 1.70 5.99 -4.48
CA ARG A 43 0.97 6.26 -3.25
C ARG A 43 -0.44 5.72 -3.38
N TYR A 44 -0.94 5.02 -2.36
CA TYR A 44 -2.29 4.49 -2.39
C TYR A 44 -3.05 4.72 -1.09
N ARG A 45 -4.38 4.72 -1.19
CA ARG A 45 -5.34 4.64 -0.09
C ARG A 45 -6.37 3.56 -0.40
N LEU A 46 -6.51 2.57 0.48
CA LEU A 46 -7.39 1.42 0.36
C LEU A 46 -8.39 1.41 1.51
N THR A 47 -9.65 1.14 1.20
CA THR A 47 -10.70 0.83 2.19
C THR A 47 -11.36 -0.50 1.82
N VAL A 48 -11.48 -1.36 2.82
CA VAL A 48 -12.14 -2.67 2.75
C VAL A 48 -13.26 -2.68 3.79
N GLY A 49 -14.47 -3.01 3.35
CA GLY A 49 -15.64 -3.12 4.21
C GLY A 49 -15.62 -4.37 5.08
N ALA A 50 -16.58 -4.50 5.99
CA ALA A 50 -16.60 -5.59 6.95
C ALA A 50 -16.81 -6.99 6.36
N GLY A 51 -17.36 -7.08 5.15
CA GLY A 51 -17.45 -8.33 4.39
C GLY A 51 -16.16 -8.71 3.65
N GLY A 52 -15.06 -7.99 3.84
CA GLY A 52 -13.79 -8.21 3.15
C GLY A 52 -13.73 -7.66 1.71
N ALA A 53 -14.82 -7.07 1.20
CA ALA A 53 -14.85 -6.45 -0.10
C ALA A 53 -14.16 -5.08 -0.10
N THR A 54 -13.34 -4.81 -1.12
CA THR A 54 -12.79 -3.47 -1.35
C THR A 54 -13.92 -2.50 -1.69
N THR A 55 -13.98 -1.38 -0.97
CA THR A 55 -14.99 -0.34 -1.18
C THR A 55 -14.41 0.91 -1.84
N SER A 56 -13.12 1.17 -1.66
CA SER A 56 -12.41 2.25 -2.35
C SER A 56 -10.94 1.92 -2.50
N LEU A 57 -10.36 2.31 -3.63
CA LEU A 57 -8.93 2.30 -3.89
C LEU A 57 -8.58 3.56 -4.69
N GLU A 58 -7.75 4.41 -4.11
CA GLU A 58 -7.17 5.58 -4.76
C GLU A 58 -5.67 5.36 -4.93
N VAL A 59 -5.14 5.65 -6.11
CA VAL A 59 -3.74 5.41 -6.46
C VAL A 59 -3.20 6.60 -7.24
N GLU A 60 -1.99 7.02 -6.90
CA GLU A 60 -1.22 8.02 -7.63
C GLU A 60 0.19 7.48 -7.85
N ALA A 61 0.65 7.45 -9.11
CA ALA A 61 1.95 6.93 -9.46
C ALA A 61 2.72 7.91 -10.36
N GLU A 62 4.03 7.97 -10.16
CA GLU A 62 4.98 8.77 -10.92
C GLU A 62 6.22 7.92 -11.22
N GLY A 63 6.69 7.91 -12.46
CA GLY A 63 7.83 7.11 -12.93
C GLY A 63 7.88 6.97 -14.44
#